data_AF-A0A937TSD8-F1
#
_entry.id   AF-A0A937TSD8-F1
#
_cell.length_a   1.000
_cell.length_b   1.000
_cell.length_c   1.000
_cell.angle_alpha   90.00
_cell.angle_beta   90.00
_cell.angle_gamma   90.00
#
_symmetry.space_group_name_H-M   'P 1'
#
loop_
_entity.id
_entity.type
_entity.pdbx_description
1 polymer ?
#
loop_
_entity_poly.entity_id
_entity_poly.type
_entity_poly.pdbx_seq_one_letter_code
_entity_poly.pdbx_strand_id
1 'polypeptide(L)'
;MKIKRLIFAILFLGFSGVCLAQPEVEQDSWEDRHSDESSLNTFSSYKVELRKNGSYTEDIHIIIKIQNEEAMGLGEMPIYYNKKYQTVKKIKAYIITPDGKRHKYEKIQDLSTSEEAYYSDKRKKIITMPKAVPGSVIDLQYQVFNKQGPIKGEYFYFQSLYSTVPIKHDIVTLIVPDAMEINFKYVNTEDRSQVTRKKGKVYYKWEFKDDDGYDEDYAKEDYTPPAIEIMPYVSISTMKDWPGISSWCWDEYSKKAVSNPEIKSEVEKITQDKNTPEEKITAISEYMYDNYRYVAMSIDGHNLVPHPADEIFNNKFGDCKDQSLLFITMLKAIDIQAYPVLVRSMGRGDPSGFLPNPGHFNHVIVAVDLGDKLLFVDPLLEGYLPSEISYDLEGSYVFIVDGKAGQFRQLAFMDLKQKTLVTESTVHLQADGSAVVEATVILDRSNSIYKRRWFRLVTDREMQDYLSYLENTTKGGKVIDFEVIGQEDKYDFLTIKLKTENPVYLKPMGNRMIFGSTALNLSGAFFLKERKYPVWLSGETKDITNTEYVIPEGFTFDYVPDDADFNSEWIDTEVRYIRNGRSIRQEKATHRKIATISPERYQEFKDFLREIENGLNESIIIKGADSKDETDS
;
A
#
# COMPACT_ATOMS: atom_id res chain seq x y z
N MET A 1 -55.14 -3.13 -47.11
CA MET A 1 -56.57 -3.20 -46.75
C MET A 1 -56.77 -2.36 -45.49
N LYS A 2 -57.33 -1.15 -45.42
CA LYS A 2 -57.73 -0.11 -46.38
C LYS A 2 -56.99 1.20 -45.99
N ILE A 3 -56.51 1.88 -47.01
CA ILE A 3 -55.98 3.26 -47.01
C ILE A 3 -57.18 4.24 -46.97
N LYS A 4 -57.07 5.39 -46.28
CA LYS A 4 -57.30 6.74 -46.88
C LYS A 4 -57.06 7.92 -45.93
N ARG A 5 -56.30 8.87 -46.48
CA ARG A 5 -56.03 10.26 -46.06
C ARG A 5 -57.26 11.18 -46.14
N LEU A 6 -57.10 12.38 -45.57
CA LEU A 6 -57.70 13.73 -45.80
C LEU A 6 -58.54 14.27 -44.62
N ILE A 7 -58.06 15.25 -43.86
CA ILE A 7 -58.10 16.74 -44.05
C ILE A 7 -59.52 17.33 -44.02
N PHE A 8 -59.82 18.13 -42.99
CA PHE A 8 -60.40 19.50 -42.99
C PHE A 8 -60.53 19.93 -41.50
N ALA A 9 -59.68 20.79 -40.94
CA ALA A 9 -59.65 22.26 -41.03
C ALA A 9 -60.75 22.99 -40.22
N ILE A 10 -60.30 23.53 -39.07
CA ILE A 10 -60.61 24.83 -38.42
C ILE A 10 -62.02 25.11 -37.85
N LEU A 11 -62.08 25.33 -36.51
CA LEU A 11 -62.47 26.57 -35.77
C LEU A 11 -63.05 26.19 -34.40
N PHE A 12 -62.30 26.43 -33.31
CA PHE A 12 -62.45 27.57 -32.38
C PHE A 12 -63.80 27.61 -31.65
N LEU A 13 -63.79 27.26 -30.36
CA LEU A 13 -64.44 28.01 -29.27
C LEU A 13 -63.94 27.48 -27.92
N GLY A 14 -63.70 28.42 -27.01
CA GLY A 14 -62.74 28.31 -25.91
C GLY A 14 -63.11 27.34 -24.78
N PHE A 15 -62.05 26.91 -24.09
CA PHE A 15 -62.15 26.38 -22.74
C PHE A 15 -61.06 27.00 -21.87
N SER A 16 -61.53 27.50 -20.73
CA SER A 16 -60.82 28.07 -19.61
C SER A 16 -59.54 27.31 -19.24
N GLY A 17 -58.50 28.08 -18.93
CA GLY A 17 -57.21 27.56 -18.46
C GLY A 17 -57.38 26.68 -17.22
N VAL A 18 -56.95 25.43 -17.37
CA VAL A 18 -56.44 24.62 -16.27
C VAL A 18 -54.95 24.45 -16.57
N CYS A 19 -54.12 25.17 -15.82
CA CYS A 19 -52.70 24.92 -15.78
C CYS A 19 -52.54 23.57 -15.07
N LEU A 20 -52.42 22.48 -15.83
CA LEU A 20 -51.95 21.23 -15.27
C LEU A 20 -50.45 21.42 -15.01
N ALA A 21 -50.11 21.64 -13.74
CA ALA A 21 -48.74 21.56 -13.29
C ALA A 21 -48.19 20.20 -13.75
N GLN A 22 -47.08 20.23 -14.50
CA GLN A 22 -46.27 19.03 -14.69
C GLN A 22 -45.84 18.56 -13.30
N PRO A 23 -45.87 17.25 -13.00
CA PRO A 23 -45.33 16.77 -11.75
C PRO A 23 -43.87 17.21 -11.66
N GLU A 24 -43.54 17.97 -10.61
CA GLU A 24 -42.15 18.18 -10.21
C GLU A 24 -41.54 16.80 -10.07
N VAL A 25 -40.52 16.51 -10.88
CA VAL A 25 -39.62 15.41 -10.60
C VAL A 25 -38.95 15.79 -9.30
N GLU A 26 -39.38 15.18 -8.19
CA GLU A 26 -38.69 15.32 -6.90
C GLU A 26 -37.24 14.93 -7.13
N GLN A 27 -36.36 15.93 -7.07
CA GLN A 27 -34.94 15.70 -7.22
C GLN A 27 -34.49 15.01 -5.93
N ASP A 28 -33.97 13.78 -6.06
CA ASP A 28 -33.49 12.99 -4.92
C ASP A 28 -32.60 13.85 -4.02
N SER A 29 -32.87 13.83 -2.71
CA SER A 29 -32.07 14.59 -1.75
C SER A 29 -30.61 14.08 -1.78
N TRP A 30 -29.67 14.90 -1.30
CA TRP A 30 -28.26 14.48 -1.22
C TRP A 30 -28.12 13.17 -0.43
N GLU A 31 -28.89 13.03 0.65
CA GLU A 31 -28.95 11.83 1.47
C GLU A 31 -29.54 10.62 0.73
N ASP A 32 -30.50 10.82 -0.18
CA ASP A 32 -31.10 9.72 -0.96
C ASP A 32 -30.12 9.17 -2.01
N ARG A 33 -29.32 10.06 -2.62
CA ARG A 33 -28.29 9.69 -3.60
C ARG A 33 -27.17 8.82 -3.04
N HIS A 34 -26.92 8.90 -1.74
CA HIS A 34 -25.89 8.13 -1.03
C HIS A 34 -26.49 7.14 -0.04
N SER A 35 -27.69 6.63 -0.31
CA SER A 35 -28.42 5.75 0.63
C SER A 35 -27.76 4.38 0.82
N ASP A 36 -26.89 3.97 -0.08
CA ASP A 36 -26.08 2.75 -0.06
C ASP A 36 -24.79 2.87 0.76
N GLU A 37 -24.34 4.10 1.04
CA GLU A 37 -23.13 4.36 1.81
C GLU A 37 -23.31 4.11 3.31
N SER A 38 -22.31 3.53 3.98
CA SER A 38 -22.42 3.15 5.40
C SER A 38 -22.58 4.36 6.34
N SER A 39 -22.00 5.50 5.97
CA SER A 39 -22.08 6.76 6.70
C SER A 39 -22.00 7.96 5.78
N LEU A 40 -22.55 9.09 6.23
CA LEU A 40 -22.56 10.34 5.50
C LEU A 40 -21.94 11.46 6.31
N ASN A 41 -20.93 12.15 5.76
CA ASN A 41 -20.45 13.39 6.35
C ASN A 41 -21.35 14.54 5.88
N THR A 42 -22.18 15.06 6.76
CA THR A 42 -23.12 16.15 6.42
C THR A 42 -22.50 17.53 6.58
N PHE A 43 -21.45 17.65 7.40
CA PHE A 43 -20.69 18.88 7.57
C PHE A 43 -19.28 18.57 8.07
N SER A 44 -18.29 19.27 7.52
CA SER A 44 -16.92 19.30 7.99
C SER A 44 -16.38 20.73 7.94
N SER A 45 -15.64 21.12 8.97
CA SER A 45 -14.86 22.35 9.00
C SER A 45 -13.52 22.09 9.66
N TYR A 46 -12.44 22.31 8.92
CA TYR A 46 -11.07 22.30 9.40
C TYR A 46 -10.45 23.69 9.29
N LYS A 47 -10.15 24.30 10.43
CA LYS A 47 -9.63 25.67 10.49
C LYS A 47 -8.30 25.71 11.22
N VAL A 48 -7.26 26.21 10.56
CA VAL A 48 -5.91 26.39 11.11
C VAL A 48 -5.64 27.88 11.30
N GLU A 49 -5.18 28.27 12.50
CA GLU A 49 -4.71 29.63 12.78
C GLU A 49 -3.24 29.63 13.22
N LEU A 50 -2.36 30.07 12.33
CA LEU A 50 -0.92 30.22 12.54
C LEU A 50 -0.58 31.52 13.28
N ARG A 51 0.47 31.45 14.11
CA ARG A 51 1.05 32.58 14.82
C ARG A 51 2.48 32.81 14.34
N LYS A 52 2.99 34.03 14.53
CA LYS A 52 4.35 34.43 14.09
C LYS A 52 5.48 33.55 14.64
N ASN A 53 5.28 32.88 15.76
CA ASN A 53 6.27 31.99 16.37
C ASN A 53 6.19 30.53 15.87
N GLY A 54 5.39 30.24 14.84
CA GLY A 54 5.17 28.90 14.29
C GLY A 54 4.20 28.02 15.10
N SER A 55 3.71 28.49 16.25
CA SER A 55 2.61 27.81 16.95
C SER A 55 1.30 28.03 16.21
N TYR A 56 0.39 27.06 16.29
CA TYR A 56 -0.89 27.17 15.60
C TYR A 56 -2.02 26.47 16.37
N THR A 57 -3.24 26.69 15.91
CA THR A 57 -4.43 26.08 16.48
C THR A 57 -5.30 25.54 15.37
N GLU A 58 -5.74 24.30 15.54
CA GLU A 58 -6.68 23.63 14.66
C GLU A 58 -8.03 23.60 15.38
N ASP A 59 -9.06 24.14 14.75
CA ASP A 59 -10.45 24.01 15.15
C ASP A 59 -11.12 23.01 14.18
N ILE A 60 -11.60 21.88 14.71
CA ILE A 60 -12.23 20.81 13.94
C ILE A 60 -13.71 20.76 14.33
N HIS A 61 -14.61 20.67 13.34
CA HIS A 61 -16.02 20.36 13.50
C HIS A 61 -16.46 19.36 12.43
N ILE A 62 -17.00 18.22 12.84
CA ILE A 62 -17.54 17.20 11.93
C ILE A 62 -18.94 16.79 12.39
N ILE A 63 -19.84 16.59 11.42
CA ILE A 63 -21.17 16.04 11.63
C ILE A 63 -21.35 14.82 10.73
N ILE A 64 -21.54 13.65 11.33
CA ILE A 64 -21.59 12.36 10.62
C ILE A 64 -22.91 11.65 10.92
N LYS A 65 -23.62 11.18 9.89
CA LYS A 65 -24.80 10.32 10.02
C LYS A 65 -24.38 8.86 9.82
N ILE A 66 -24.72 8.01 10.78
CA ILE A 66 -24.58 6.55 10.69
C ILE A 66 -25.77 6.02 9.91
N GLN A 67 -25.57 5.34 8.78
CA GLN A 67 -26.69 4.81 7.97
C GLN A 67 -26.97 3.34 8.25
N ASN A 68 -25.94 2.53 8.45
CA ASN A 68 -26.06 1.09 8.65
C ASN A 68 -25.16 0.58 9.81
N GLU A 69 -25.17 -0.74 10.02
CA GLU A 69 -24.42 -1.37 11.11
C GLU A 69 -22.89 -1.28 10.94
N GLU A 70 -22.39 -1.24 9.71
CA GLU A 70 -20.95 -1.16 9.41
C GLU A 70 -20.32 0.11 9.99
N ALA A 71 -21.07 1.21 10.00
CA ALA A 71 -20.65 2.49 10.54
C ALA A 71 -20.89 2.66 12.06
N MET A 72 -21.44 1.65 12.76
CA MET A 72 -21.67 1.75 14.22
C MET A 72 -20.37 1.92 15.02
N GLY A 73 -19.23 1.49 14.47
CA GLY A 73 -17.90 1.71 15.06
C GLY A 73 -17.56 3.19 15.27
N LEU A 74 -18.19 4.11 14.53
CA LEU A 74 -18.08 5.57 14.73
C LEU A 74 -18.61 6.03 16.10
N GLY A 75 -19.30 5.16 16.85
CA GLY A 75 -19.60 5.40 18.26
C GLY A 75 -18.36 5.59 19.13
N GLU A 76 -17.18 5.12 18.69
CA GLU A 76 -15.89 5.39 19.31
C GLU A 76 -15.01 6.27 18.41
N MET A 77 -14.90 7.56 18.74
CA MET A 77 -14.17 8.54 17.93
C MET A 77 -12.78 8.81 18.51
N PRO A 78 -11.69 8.36 17.86
CA PRO A 78 -10.33 8.65 18.30
C PRO A 78 -9.86 10.04 17.84
N ILE A 79 -9.18 10.77 18.72
CA ILE A 79 -8.39 11.98 18.39
C ILE A 79 -6.92 11.67 18.69
N TYR A 80 -6.12 11.52 17.64
CA TYR A 80 -4.67 11.32 17.75
C TYR A 80 -3.97 12.66 17.98
N TYR A 81 -2.97 12.68 18.87
CA TYR A 81 -2.15 13.87 19.10
C TYR A 81 -0.80 13.51 19.70
N ASN A 82 0.21 14.33 19.41
CA ASN A 82 1.55 14.18 19.93
C ASN A 82 1.64 14.97 21.26
N LYS A 83 1.75 14.29 22.40
CA LYS A 83 1.74 14.93 23.73
C LYS A 83 2.88 15.93 23.94
N LYS A 84 4.00 15.78 23.22
CA LYS A 84 5.13 16.70 23.26
C LYS A 84 4.81 18.01 22.58
N TYR A 85 4.12 18.03 21.44
CA TYR A 85 3.87 19.28 20.69
C TYR A 85 2.43 19.79 20.78
N GLN A 86 1.47 18.90 20.99
CA GLN A 86 0.05 19.17 20.84
C GLN A 86 -0.71 18.99 22.16
N THR A 87 -1.80 19.74 22.29
CA THR A 87 -2.77 19.57 23.38
C THR A 87 -4.17 19.66 22.81
N VAL A 88 -4.97 18.60 23.00
CA VAL A 88 -6.39 18.59 22.63
C VAL A 88 -7.20 19.29 23.73
N LYS A 89 -8.02 20.26 23.34
CA LYS A 89 -8.85 21.09 24.23
C LYS A 89 -10.25 21.25 23.65
N LYS A 90 -11.18 21.77 24.47
CA LYS A 90 -12.54 22.20 24.06
C LYS A 90 -13.35 21.12 23.33
N ILE A 91 -13.19 19.85 23.71
CA ILE A 91 -13.98 18.75 23.13
C ILE A 91 -15.46 18.94 23.49
N LYS A 92 -16.30 19.04 22.47
CA LYS A 92 -17.76 18.98 22.55
C LYS A 92 -18.20 17.86 21.62
N ALA A 93 -18.89 16.87 22.15
CA ALA A 93 -19.27 15.71 21.36
C ALA A 93 -20.67 15.25 21.78
N TYR A 94 -21.54 15.09 20.79
CA TYR A 94 -22.93 14.70 20.97
C TYR A 94 -23.31 13.65 19.94
N ILE A 95 -24.28 12.82 20.30
CA ILE A 95 -24.97 11.93 19.40
C ILE A 95 -26.47 12.19 19.48
N ILE A 96 -27.12 12.26 18.33
CA ILE A 96 -28.57 12.44 18.19
C ILE A 96 -29.10 11.10 17.70
N THR A 97 -29.92 10.43 18.51
CA THR A 97 -30.52 9.15 18.15
C THR A 97 -31.67 9.34 17.15
N PRO A 98 -32.13 8.28 16.45
CA PRO A 98 -33.21 8.39 15.45
C PRO A 98 -34.52 8.98 15.98
N ASP A 99 -34.78 8.86 17.28
CA ASP A 99 -35.93 9.48 17.96
C ASP A 99 -35.74 10.98 18.26
N GLY A 100 -34.65 11.59 17.77
CA GLY A 100 -34.31 12.99 17.91
C GLY A 100 -33.68 13.37 19.26
N LYS A 101 -33.44 12.40 20.17
CA LYS A 101 -32.83 12.71 21.47
C LYS A 101 -31.34 12.98 21.34
N ARG A 102 -30.90 14.14 21.85
CA ARG A 102 -29.49 14.52 21.92
C ARG A 102 -28.86 14.03 23.22
N HIS A 103 -27.83 13.21 23.08
CA HIS A 103 -27.02 12.70 24.18
C HIS A 103 -25.60 13.26 24.10
N LYS A 104 -25.03 13.63 25.24
CA LYS A 104 -23.60 13.97 25.34
C LYS A 104 -22.78 12.67 25.37
N TYR A 105 -21.54 12.71 24.88
CA TYR A 105 -20.58 11.60 25.04
C TYR A 105 -20.54 11.09 26.49
N GLU A 106 -20.33 9.78 26.67
CA GLU A 106 -20.28 9.13 27.98
C GLU A 106 -18.93 9.32 28.66
N LYS A 107 -17.85 9.03 27.93
CA LYS A 107 -16.47 9.05 28.45
C LYS A 107 -15.47 9.52 27.39
N ILE A 108 -14.36 10.05 27.88
CA ILE A 108 -13.15 10.31 27.09
C ILE A 108 -11.99 9.60 27.78
N GLN A 109 -11.35 8.66 27.08
CA GLN A 109 -10.19 7.94 27.57
C GLN A 109 -8.93 8.45 26.87
N ASP A 110 -7.88 8.76 27.62
CA ASP A 110 -6.61 9.24 27.09
C ASP A 110 -5.54 8.15 27.22
N LEU A 111 -5.16 7.55 26.09
CA LEU A 111 -4.38 6.32 26.02
C LEU A 111 -3.08 6.55 25.24
N SER A 112 -2.04 5.81 25.61
CA SER A 112 -0.88 5.59 24.74
C SER A 112 -1.29 4.78 23.52
N THR A 113 -0.66 5.02 22.37
CA THR A 113 -0.82 4.13 21.19
C THR A 113 0.30 3.10 21.06
N SER A 114 1.29 3.13 21.95
CA SER A 114 2.40 2.18 22.00
C SER A 114 2.48 1.59 23.40
N GLU A 115 2.89 0.32 23.47
CA GLU A 115 3.13 -0.41 24.72
C GLU A 115 4.27 0.24 25.53
N GLU A 116 5.20 0.90 24.84
CA GLU A 116 6.33 1.68 25.35
C GLU A 116 5.94 3.14 25.63
N ALA A 117 4.86 3.33 26.40
CA ALA A 117 4.22 4.63 26.62
C ALA A 117 5.14 5.76 27.16
N TYR A 118 6.26 5.40 27.81
CA TYR A 118 7.26 6.35 28.28
C TYR A 118 8.06 6.98 27.14
N TYR A 119 8.31 6.23 26.08
CA TYR A 119 9.15 6.62 24.95
C TYR A 119 8.35 7.07 23.73
N SER A 120 7.04 6.83 23.73
CA SER A 120 6.14 7.36 22.70
C SER A 120 5.44 8.63 23.17
N ASP A 121 5.55 9.68 22.36
CA ASP A 121 4.74 10.89 22.50
C ASP A 121 3.36 10.75 21.84
N LYS A 122 3.11 9.65 21.13
CA LYS A 122 1.85 9.40 20.44
C LYS A 122 0.76 8.97 21.43
N ARG A 123 -0.31 9.75 21.45
CA ARG A 123 -1.48 9.53 22.30
C ARG A 123 -2.74 9.53 21.45
N LYS A 124 -3.78 8.88 21.95
CA LYS A 124 -5.14 9.00 21.41
C LYS A 124 -6.13 9.28 22.54
N LYS A 125 -7.04 10.23 22.30
CA LYS A 125 -8.25 10.39 23.12
C LYS A 125 -9.41 9.68 22.43
N ILE A 126 -9.97 8.64 23.04
CA ILE A 126 -11.16 7.94 22.51
C ILE A 126 -12.39 8.55 23.17
N ILE A 127 -13.29 9.11 22.34
CA ILE A 127 -14.58 9.65 22.77
C ILE A 127 -15.63 8.56 22.52
N THR A 128 -16.31 8.11 23.57
CA THR A 128 -17.38 7.11 23.45
C THR A 128 -18.74 7.79 23.45
N MET A 129 -19.49 7.59 22.37
CA MET A 129 -20.87 8.04 22.21
C MET A 129 -21.84 6.97 22.70
N PRO A 130 -22.85 7.33 23.51
CA PRO A 130 -23.89 6.38 23.92
C PRO A 130 -24.77 6.01 22.73
N LYS A 131 -25.21 4.74 22.65
CA LYS A 131 -26.32 4.33 21.78
C LYS A 131 -26.13 4.67 20.29
N ALA A 132 -24.92 4.50 19.76
CA ALA A 132 -24.70 4.58 18.32
C ALA A 132 -25.45 3.45 17.62
N VAL A 133 -26.44 3.81 16.79
CA VAL A 133 -27.29 2.91 16.01
C VAL A 133 -27.53 3.51 14.62
N PRO A 134 -27.94 2.70 13.62
CA PRO A 134 -28.39 3.21 12.32
C PRO A 134 -29.38 4.38 12.45
N GLY A 135 -29.16 5.44 11.69
CA GLY A 135 -29.89 6.72 11.74
C GLY A 135 -29.38 7.73 12.77
N SER A 136 -28.39 7.39 13.60
CA SER A 136 -27.82 8.33 14.57
C SER A 136 -26.94 9.38 13.89
N VAL A 137 -26.88 10.59 14.46
CA VAL A 137 -26.02 11.70 13.99
C VAL A 137 -25.03 12.10 15.07
N ILE A 138 -23.74 12.04 14.76
CA ILE A 138 -22.64 12.50 15.60
C ILE A 138 -22.33 13.96 15.28
N ASP A 139 -22.20 14.82 16.30
CA ASP A 139 -21.72 16.21 16.21
C ASP A 139 -20.50 16.35 17.12
N LEU A 140 -19.31 16.40 16.51
CA LEU A 140 -18.02 16.46 17.20
C LEU A 140 -17.28 17.75 16.86
N GLN A 141 -16.90 18.49 17.90
CA GLN A 141 -16.05 19.68 17.82
C GLN A 141 -14.90 19.57 18.81
N TYR A 142 -13.69 19.92 18.38
CA TYR A 142 -12.55 20.00 19.28
C TYR A 142 -11.50 20.96 18.74
N GLN A 143 -10.55 21.33 19.61
CA GLN A 143 -9.45 22.20 19.28
C GLN A 143 -8.12 21.49 19.57
N VAL A 144 -7.20 21.48 18.62
CA VAL A 144 -5.82 21.04 18.84
C VAL A 144 -4.93 22.27 18.89
N PHE A 145 -4.29 22.52 20.03
CA PHE A 145 -3.26 23.54 20.13
C PHE A 145 -1.91 22.91 19.86
N ASN A 146 -1.21 23.37 18.81
CA ASN A 146 0.16 22.97 18.52
C ASN A 146 1.13 24.06 18.99
N LYS A 147 1.97 23.73 19.97
CA LYS A 147 2.91 24.69 20.57
C LYS A 147 4.08 25.03 19.65
N GLN A 148 4.49 24.09 18.79
CA GLN A 148 5.51 24.25 17.74
C GLN A 148 5.47 23.04 16.78
N GLY A 149 5.74 23.27 15.50
CA GLY A 149 6.02 22.18 14.56
C GLY A 149 7.34 21.44 14.88
N PRO A 150 7.63 20.33 14.16
CA PRO A 150 8.90 19.60 14.29
C PRO A 150 10.11 20.50 14.02
N ILE A 151 9.98 21.41 13.06
CA ILE A 151 10.95 22.47 12.78
C ILE A 151 10.44 23.75 13.46
N LYS A 152 11.26 24.32 14.35
CA LYS A 152 10.86 25.47 15.16
C LYS A 152 10.61 26.69 14.26
N GLY A 153 9.41 27.26 14.37
CA GLY A 153 9.02 28.48 13.63
C GLY A 153 8.43 28.20 12.25
N GLU A 154 8.51 26.96 11.78
CA GLU A 154 8.09 26.58 10.43
C GLU A 154 6.77 25.79 10.45
N TYR A 155 6.03 25.89 9.35
CA TYR A 155 4.80 25.17 9.10
C TYR A 155 4.80 24.59 7.70
N PHE A 156 4.43 23.33 7.59
CA PHE A 156 4.29 22.61 6.33
C PHE A 156 3.15 21.60 6.45
N TYR A 157 2.36 21.46 5.39
CA TYR A 157 1.17 20.60 5.40
C TYR A 157 0.73 20.22 3.99
N PHE A 158 0.14 19.04 3.84
CA PHE A 158 -0.61 18.65 2.64
C PHE A 158 -2.09 18.72 2.96
N GLN A 159 -2.74 19.77 2.45
CA GLN A 159 -4.18 19.92 2.61
C GLN A 159 -4.87 19.19 1.47
N SER A 160 -5.45 18.02 1.75
CA SER A 160 -6.34 17.34 0.81
C SER A 160 -7.52 18.24 0.45
N LEU A 161 -7.91 18.23 -0.83
CA LEU A 161 -9.09 18.90 -1.37
C LEU A 161 -10.08 17.88 -1.95
N TYR A 162 -10.05 16.66 -1.43
CA TYR A 162 -10.96 15.59 -1.78
C TYR A 162 -11.44 14.84 -0.53
N SER A 163 -12.50 14.07 -0.69
CA SER A 163 -13.02 13.12 0.28
C SER A 163 -13.27 11.78 -0.38
N THR A 164 -12.92 10.68 0.29
CA THR A 164 -13.29 9.31 -0.17
C THR A 164 -14.58 8.81 0.47
N VAL A 165 -15.25 9.66 1.26
CA VAL A 165 -16.56 9.42 1.85
C VAL A 165 -17.51 10.56 1.46
N PRO A 166 -18.82 10.30 1.28
CA PRO A 166 -19.75 11.35 0.88
C PRO A 166 -19.70 12.55 1.83
N ILE A 167 -19.56 13.76 1.26
CA ILE A 167 -19.45 15.01 2.02
C ILE A 167 -20.38 16.09 1.45
N LYS A 168 -21.36 16.51 2.25
CA LYS A 168 -22.36 17.52 1.82
C LYS A 168 -21.83 18.95 1.89
N HIS A 169 -21.00 19.28 2.88
CA HIS A 169 -20.42 20.61 3.02
C HIS A 169 -19.09 20.53 3.76
N ASP A 170 -17.99 20.84 3.08
CA ASP A 170 -16.66 20.91 3.67
C ASP A 170 -16.09 22.34 3.58
N ILE A 171 -15.46 22.78 4.66
CA ILE A 171 -14.81 24.09 4.74
C ILE A 171 -13.42 23.93 5.32
N VAL A 172 -12.42 24.27 4.51
CA VAL A 172 -11.04 24.38 4.97
C VAL A 172 -10.65 25.85 5.07
N THR A 173 -10.09 26.28 6.20
CA THR A 173 -9.61 27.65 6.38
C THR A 173 -8.22 27.71 7.00
N LEU A 174 -7.26 28.28 6.28
CA LEU A 174 -5.94 28.63 6.82
C LEU A 174 -5.88 30.14 7.11
N ILE A 175 -5.50 30.50 8.33
CA ILE A 175 -5.35 31.88 8.79
C ILE A 175 -3.89 32.10 9.16
N VAL A 176 -3.25 33.07 8.51
CA VAL A 176 -1.84 33.43 8.76
C VAL A 176 -1.70 34.92 9.10
N PRO A 177 -0.68 35.31 9.89
CA PRO A 177 -0.30 36.71 10.01
C PRO A 177 0.07 37.29 8.64
N ASP A 178 -0.33 38.53 8.37
CA ASP A 178 -0.06 39.19 7.08
C ASP A 178 1.43 39.36 6.73
N ALA A 179 2.29 39.43 7.74
CA ALA A 179 3.73 39.52 7.60
C ALA A 179 4.44 38.15 7.48
N MET A 180 3.73 37.03 7.49
CA MET A 180 4.31 35.69 7.36
C MET A 180 4.42 35.32 5.88
N GLU A 181 5.62 34.95 5.44
CA GLU A 181 5.84 34.34 4.14
C GLU A 181 5.38 32.88 4.17
N ILE A 182 4.52 32.50 3.23
CA ILE A 182 3.98 31.15 3.11
C ILE A 182 3.72 30.84 1.64
N ASN A 183 4.14 29.66 1.21
CA ASN A 183 4.05 29.22 -0.18
C ASN A 183 2.97 28.15 -0.34
N PHE A 184 2.31 28.17 -1.50
CA PHE A 184 1.28 27.21 -1.88
C PHE A 184 1.64 26.58 -3.22
N LYS A 185 1.53 25.26 -3.32
CA LYS A 185 1.55 24.52 -4.59
C LYS A 185 0.29 23.69 -4.67
N TYR A 186 -0.56 24.01 -5.63
CA TYR A 186 -1.79 23.28 -5.94
C TYR A 186 -1.44 22.14 -6.89
N VAL A 187 -1.85 20.92 -6.56
CA VAL A 187 -1.50 19.69 -7.26
C VAL A 187 -2.78 18.96 -7.64
N ASN A 188 -2.88 18.55 -8.90
CA ASN A 188 -4.06 17.87 -9.47
C ASN A 188 -5.39 18.62 -9.26
N THR A 189 -5.35 19.95 -9.16
CA THR A 189 -6.54 20.77 -8.90
C THR A 189 -6.42 22.18 -9.48
N GLU A 190 -7.54 22.67 -9.99
CA GLU A 190 -7.74 24.07 -10.37
C GLU A 190 -8.39 24.90 -9.25
N ASP A 191 -8.86 24.25 -8.18
CA ASP A 191 -9.48 24.92 -7.05
C ASP A 191 -8.48 25.85 -6.38
N ARG A 192 -8.88 27.11 -6.19
CA ARG A 192 -8.06 28.12 -5.53
C ARG A 192 -8.76 28.61 -4.29
N SER A 193 -7.97 28.90 -3.26
CA SER A 193 -8.52 29.50 -2.05
C SER A 193 -9.12 30.89 -2.34
N GLN A 194 -10.24 31.16 -1.70
CA GLN A 194 -10.76 32.50 -1.53
C GLN A 194 -9.90 33.23 -0.50
N VAL A 195 -9.27 34.34 -0.92
CA VAL A 195 -8.33 35.10 -0.08
C VAL A 195 -8.99 36.36 0.48
N THR A 196 -8.97 36.52 1.80
CA THR A 196 -9.45 37.75 2.48
C THR A 196 -8.40 38.28 3.44
N ARG A 197 -8.18 39.60 3.47
CA ARG A 197 -7.28 40.26 4.42
C ARG A 197 -8.08 41.11 5.40
N LYS A 198 -7.91 40.88 6.70
CA LYS A 198 -8.54 41.70 7.75
C LYS A 198 -7.78 41.59 9.06
N LYS A 199 -7.70 42.70 9.80
CA LYS A 199 -7.12 42.77 11.16
C LYS A 199 -5.71 42.16 11.26
N GLY A 200 -4.83 42.45 10.31
CA GLY A 200 -3.45 41.95 10.29
C GLY A 200 -3.28 40.46 9.98
N LYS A 201 -4.31 39.84 9.38
CA LYS A 201 -4.32 38.41 9.02
C LYS A 201 -4.80 38.21 7.59
N VAL A 202 -4.33 37.14 6.98
CA VAL A 202 -4.79 36.63 5.68
C VAL A 202 -5.53 35.32 5.93
N TYR A 203 -6.70 35.19 5.29
CA TYR A 203 -7.57 34.02 5.35
C TYR A 203 -7.56 33.38 3.96
N TYR A 204 -7.17 32.12 3.89
CA TYR A 204 -7.27 31.27 2.70
C TYR A 204 -8.38 30.26 2.97
N LYS A 205 -9.47 30.31 2.20
CA LYS A 205 -10.64 29.44 2.40
C LYS A 205 -10.91 28.60 1.15
N TRP A 206 -11.10 27.30 1.35
CA TRP A 206 -11.69 26.37 0.38
C TRP A 206 -13.05 25.93 0.92
N GLU A 207 -14.03 25.79 0.04
CA GLU A 207 -15.38 25.39 0.40
C GLU A 207 -15.96 24.53 -0.72
N PHE A 208 -16.39 23.34 -0.34
CA PHE A 208 -16.93 22.31 -1.22
C PHE A 208 -18.34 21.95 -0.75
N LYS A 209 -19.27 21.72 -1.69
CA LYS A 209 -20.68 21.44 -1.40
C LYS A 209 -21.22 20.34 -2.29
N ASP A 210 -22.16 19.57 -1.76
CA ASP A 210 -22.93 18.55 -2.48
C ASP A 210 -22.02 17.67 -3.37
N ASP A 211 -21.03 17.02 -2.74
CA ASP A 211 -20.05 16.10 -3.35
C ASP A 211 -18.96 16.74 -4.23
N ASP A 212 -18.82 18.05 -4.22
CA ASP A 212 -17.62 18.69 -4.78
C ASP A 212 -16.36 18.15 -4.09
N GLY A 213 -15.44 17.56 -4.86
CA GLY A 213 -14.26 16.85 -4.35
C GLY A 213 -14.50 15.44 -3.75
N TYR A 214 -15.72 14.89 -3.78
CA TYR A 214 -15.95 13.49 -3.41
C TYR A 214 -15.49 12.54 -4.51
N ASP A 215 -14.74 11.51 -4.12
CA ASP A 215 -14.15 10.53 -5.02
C ASP A 215 -14.11 9.14 -4.39
N GLU A 216 -15.15 8.34 -4.66
CA GLU A 216 -15.24 6.96 -4.18
C GLU A 216 -14.36 5.98 -4.95
N ASP A 217 -14.12 6.24 -6.24
CA ASP A 217 -13.42 5.31 -7.12
C ASP A 217 -12.01 5.03 -6.62
N TYR A 218 -11.33 6.02 -6.02
CA TYR A 218 -9.98 5.83 -5.48
C TYR A 218 -9.96 4.78 -4.36
N ALA A 219 -11.02 4.68 -3.56
CA ALA A 219 -11.13 3.71 -2.48
C ALA A 219 -11.62 2.33 -2.96
N LYS A 220 -12.29 2.28 -4.12
CA LYS A 220 -12.90 1.06 -4.70
C LYS A 220 -12.01 0.38 -5.74
N GLU A 221 -11.13 1.11 -6.41
CA GLU A 221 -10.23 0.59 -7.43
C GLU A 221 -8.88 0.13 -6.85
N ASP A 222 -8.52 -1.15 -7.00
CA ASP A 222 -7.19 -1.65 -6.64
C ASP A 222 -6.12 -1.27 -7.67
N TYR A 223 -4.84 -1.34 -7.30
CA TYR A 223 -3.70 -1.00 -8.16
C TYR A 223 -3.73 0.46 -8.66
N THR A 224 -4.29 1.39 -7.90
CA THR A 224 -4.18 2.82 -8.23
C THR A 224 -2.79 3.36 -7.88
N PRO A 225 -2.30 4.40 -8.59
CA PRO A 225 -1.14 5.16 -8.13
C PRO A 225 -1.38 5.73 -6.73
N PRO A 226 -0.32 6.06 -5.96
CA PRO A 226 -0.49 6.65 -4.64
C PRO A 226 -1.28 7.96 -4.71
N ALA A 227 -2.22 8.18 -3.77
CA ALA A 227 -3.09 9.36 -3.75
C ALA A 227 -2.35 10.70 -3.96
N ILE A 228 -1.15 10.85 -3.40
CA ILE A 228 -0.36 12.08 -3.51
C ILE A 228 0.09 12.41 -4.94
N GLU A 229 -0.02 11.48 -5.88
CA GLU A 229 0.28 11.68 -7.30
C GLU A 229 -0.93 11.99 -8.15
N ILE A 230 -2.13 11.53 -7.75
CA ILE A 230 -3.34 11.61 -8.60
C ILE A 230 -4.50 12.37 -7.96
N MET A 231 -4.56 12.48 -6.64
CA MET A 231 -5.63 13.18 -5.92
C MET A 231 -5.34 14.67 -5.75
N PRO A 232 -6.38 15.53 -5.67
CA PRO A 232 -6.21 16.97 -5.54
C PRO A 232 -5.79 17.38 -4.12
N TYR A 233 -4.75 18.20 -4.01
CA TYR A 233 -4.33 18.77 -2.72
C TYR A 233 -3.58 20.09 -2.89
N VAL A 234 -3.41 20.79 -1.77
CA VAL A 234 -2.54 21.97 -1.66
C VAL A 234 -1.37 21.62 -0.75
N SER A 235 -0.16 21.64 -1.31
CA SER A 235 1.06 21.66 -0.51
C SER A 235 1.29 23.07 0.01
N ILE A 236 1.49 23.19 1.31
CA ILE A 236 1.69 24.45 2.02
C ILE A 236 3.03 24.36 2.73
N SER A 237 3.87 25.38 2.62
CA SER A 237 5.15 25.42 3.33
C SER A 237 5.65 26.83 3.58
N THR A 238 6.17 27.07 4.79
CA THR A 238 6.98 28.25 5.12
C THR A 238 8.48 28.00 4.93
N MET A 239 8.89 26.74 4.67
CA MET A 239 10.28 26.41 4.41
C MET A 239 10.75 27.09 3.13
N LYS A 240 11.95 27.68 3.20
CA LYS A 240 12.55 28.42 2.10
C LYS A 240 13.05 27.52 0.97
N ASP A 241 13.81 26.48 1.31
CA ASP A 241 14.52 25.64 0.36
C ASP A 241 14.88 24.27 0.96
N TRP A 242 15.25 23.31 0.09
CA TRP A 242 15.69 21.97 0.49
C TRP A 242 17.03 21.96 1.27
N PRO A 243 18.03 22.81 0.95
CA PRO A 243 19.22 22.98 1.78
C PRO A 243 18.90 23.31 3.24
N GLY A 244 17.91 24.18 3.50
CA GLY A 244 17.46 24.49 4.85
C GLY A 244 16.93 23.26 5.61
N ILE A 245 16.21 22.37 4.91
CA ILE A 245 15.79 21.06 5.47
C ILE A 245 17.01 20.18 5.75
N SER A 246 17.98 20.12 4.83
CA SER A 246 19.21 19.33 5.01
C SER A 246 20.01 19.81 6.22
N SER A 247 20.28 21.11 6.34
CA SER A 247 21.02 21.68 7.47
C SER A 247 20.30 21.45 8.80
N TRP A 248 18.99 21.70 8.88
CA TRP A 248 18.22 21.44 10.10
C TRP A 248 18.26 19.97 10.50
N CYS A 249 18.02 19.05 9.56
CA CYS A 249 18.00 17.62 9.82
C CYS A 249 19.41 17.16 10.25
N TRP A 250 20.45 17.60 9.56
CA TRP A 250 21.83 17.29 9.91
C TRP A 250 22.21 17.76 11.31
N ASP A 251 21.79 18.96 11.71
CA ASP A 251 22.02 19.47 13.08
C ASP A 251 21.32 18.59 14.12
N GLU A 252 20.08 18.16 13.84
CA GLU A 252 19.32 17.27 14.71
C GLU A 252 19.96 15.88 14.89
N TYR A 253 20.57 15.33 13.83
CA TYR A 253 21.27 14.05 13.86
C TYR A 253 22.67 14.17 14.46
N SER A 254 23.47 15.12 13.99
CA SER A 254 24.88 15.28 14.41
C SER A 254 25.04 15.49 15.90
N LYS A 255 24.14 16.27 16.53
CA LYS A 255 24.17 16.50 17.98
C LYS A 255 23.77 15.27 18.81
N LYS A 256 23.11 14.29 18.20
CA LYS A 256 22.59 13.07 18.85
C LYS A 256 23.38 11.81 18.49
N ALA A 257 24.17 11.85 17.42
CA ALA A 257 25.09 10.79 16.99
C ALA A 257 26.41 10.79 17.79
N VAL A 258 26.30 10.80 19.11
CA VAL A 258 27.46 10.80 20.02
C VAL A 258 27.76 9.36 20.43
N SER A 259 28.88 8.82 19.95
CA SER A 259 29.37 7.51 20.40
C SER A 259 29.96 7.62 21.80
N ASN A 260 29.46 6.83 22.75
CA ASN A 260 30.04 6.67 24.07
C ASN A 260 31.00 5.45 24.11
N PRO A 261 31.74 5.21 25.21
CA PRO A 261 32.64 4.06 25.31
C PRO A 261 31.96 2.69 25.18
N GLU A 262 30.70 2.56 25.58
CA GLU A 262 29.95 1.30 25.51
C GLU A 262 29.60 0.94 24.06
N ILE A 263 29.07 1.90 23.30
CA ILE A 263 28.80 1.74 21.86
C ILE A 263 30.09 1.37 21.14
N LYS A 264 31.19 2.08 21.42
CA LYS A 264 32.48 1.81 20.77
C LYS A 264 32.99 0.40 21.07
N SER A 265 32.98 -0.01 22.34
CA SER A 265 33.41 -1.35 22.74
C SER A 265 32.57 -2.45 22.10
N GLU A 266 31.26 -2.24 21.98
CA GLU A 266 30.36 -3.22 21.36
C GLU A 266 30.60 -3.30 19.85
N VAL A 267 30.80 -2.16 19.17
CA VAL A 267 31.15 -2.14 17.74
C VAL A 267 32.50 -2.82 17.48
N GLU A 268 33.51 -2.56 18.29
CA GLU A 268 34.83 -3.22 18.19
C GLU A 268 34.70 -4.75 18.31
N LYS A 269 33.84 -5.23 19.22
CA LYS A 269 33.55 -6.66 19.38
C LYS A 269 32.80 -7.24 18.17
N ILE A 270 31.76 -6.56 17.68
CA ILE A 270 30.98 -7.01 16.50
C ILE A 270 31.88 -7.12 15.26
N THR A 271 32.87 -6.22 15.14
CA THR A 271 33.71 -6.08 13.95
C THR A 271 35.10 -6.68 14.06
N GLN A 272 35.43 -7.33 15.18
CA GLN A 272 36.77 -7.83 15.51
C GLN A 272 37.37 -8.74 14.42
N ASP A 273 36.55 -9.62 13.84
CA ASP A 273 36.97 -10.61 12.83
C ASP A 273 36.55 -10.23 11.40
N LYS A 274 36.17 -8.97 11.18
CA LYS A 274 35.71 -8.46 9.87
C LYS A 274 36.81 -7.62 9.22
N ASN A 275 37.20 -8.01 8.02
CA ASN A 275 38.35 -7.46 7.33
C ASN A 275 37.98 -6.32 6.37
N THR A 276 36.79 -6.38 5.78
CA THR A 276 36.32 -5.37 4.80
C THR A 276 35.28 -4.42 5.40
N PRO A 277 35.14 -3.19 4.88
CA PRO A 277 34.04 -2.30 5.26
C PRO A 277 32.67 -2.96 5.11
N GLU A 278 32.44 -3.67 4.00
CA GLU A 278 31.20 -4.38 3.74
C GLU A 278 30.90 -5.49 4.77
N GLU A 279 31.91 -6.26 5.18
CA GLU A 279 31.77 -7.27 6.25
C GLU A 279 31.41 -6.61 7.59
N LYS A 280 32.00 -5.45 7.90
CA LYS A 280 31.71 -4.69 9.13
C LYS A 280 30.30 -4.12 9.12
N ILE A 281 29.89 -3.52 7.99
CA ILE A 281 28.53 -2.98 7.80
C ILE A 281 27.51 -4.10 7.95
N THR A 282 27.73 -5.26 7.31
CA THR A 282 26.85 -6.43 7.42
C THR A 282 26.73 -6.90 8.87
N ALA A 283 27.85 -7.04 9.58
CA ALA A 283 27.84 -7.48 10.98
C ALA A 283 27.10 -6.50 11.91
N ILE A 284 27.25 -5.19 11.69
CA ILE A 284 26.51 -4.19 12.46
C ILE A 284 25.01 -4.23 12.09
N SER A 285 24.66 -4.41 10.82
CA SER A 285 23.26 -4.58 10.39
C SER A 285 22.61 -5.79 11.06
N GLU A 286 23.28 -6.95 11.04
CA GLU A 286 22.82 -8.16 11.73
C GLU A 286 22.62 -7.93 13.23
N TYR A 287 23.58 -7.24 13.87
CA TYR A 287 23.44 -6.86 15.27
C TYR A 287 22.22 -5.97 15.52
N MET A 288 21.95 -5.01 14.63
CA MET A 288 20.75 -4.16 14.73
C MET A 288 19.48 -5.00 14.66
N TYR A 289 19.37 -5.90 13.69
CA TYR A 289 18.19 -6.78 13.53
C TYR A 289 17.95 -7.68 14.74
N ASP A 290 19.01 -8.31 15.25
CA ASP A 290 18.92 -9.30 16.31
C ASP A 290 18.69 -8.66 17.69
N ASN A 291 19.04 -7.38 17.87
CA ASN A 291 19.05 -6.72 19.20
C ASN A 291 18.13 -5.51 19.33
N TYR A 292 17.53 -4.99 18.26
CA TYR A 292 16.69 -3.78 18.32
C TYR A 292 15.30 -4.01 17.75
N ARG A 293 14.27 -3.67 18.54
CA ARG A 293 12.88 -3.77 18.11
C ARG A 293 12.38 -2.48 17.47
N TYR A 294 11.74 -2.58 16.33
CA TYR A 294 11.03 -1.46 15.73
C TYR A 294 9.78 -1.10 16.55
N VAL A 295 9.67 0.15 16.98
CA VAL A 295 8.48 0.69 17.67
C VAL A 295 8.12 2.01 17.03
N ALA A 296 6.96 2.11 16.39
CA ALA A 296 6.50 3.36 15.77
C ALA A 296 6.16 4.42 16.84
N MET A 297 7.00 5.45 16.98
CA MET A 297 6.91 6.45 18.06
C MET A 297 6.40 7.82 17.61
N SER A 298 6.27 8.05 16.31
CA SER A 298 5.79 9.31 15.73
C SER A 298 4.35 9.20 15.19
N ILE A 299 3.64 10.33 15.19
CA ILE A 299 2.37 10.48 14.47
C ILE A 299 2.71 10.78 13.02
N ASP A 300 2.08 10.02 12.12
CA ASP A 300 2.15 10.15 10.66
C ASP A 300 3.56 10.07 10.06
N GLY A 301 4.56 9.56 10.79
CA GLY A 301 5.93 9.36 10.29
C GLY A 301 6.73 10.65 10.02
N HIS A 302 6.14 11.83 10.22
CA HIS A 302 6.75 13.12 9.85
C HIS A 302 7.67 13.73 10.91
N ASN A 303 7.77 13.14 12.10
CA ASN A 303 8.78 13.58 13.06
C ASN A 303 10.13 12.98 12.65
N LEU A 304 10.96 13.78 11.98
CA LEU A 304 12.31 13.41 11.54
C LEU A 304 13.38 13.54 12.64
N VAL A 305 13.01 13.92 13.86
CA VAL A 305 13.96 14.16 14.95
C VAL A 305 14.19 12.88 15.77
N PRO A 306 15.36 12.24 15.71
CA PRO A 306 15.62 11.01 16.47
C PRO A 306 15.86 11.29 17.96
N HIS A 307 15.81 10.24 18.78
CA HIS A 307 16.32 10.22 20.15
C HIS A 307 17.87 10.18 20.18
N PRO A 308 18.53 10.50 21.30
CA PRO A 308 19.98 10.32 21.45
C PRO A 308 20.45 8.87 21.22
N ALA A 309 21.61 8.68 20.57
CA ALA A 309 22.10 7.35 20.22
C ALA A 309 22.39 6.46 21.43
N ASP A 310 22.86 7.03 22.54
CA ASP A 310 23.10 6.33 23.81
C ASP A 310 21.79 5.85 24.45
N GLU A 311 20.74 6.66 24.39
CA GLU A 311 19.40 6.25 24.82
C GLU A 311 18.88 5.07 23.99
N ILE A 312 18.99 5.16 22.65
CA ILE A 312 18.54 4.09 21.75
C ILE A 312 19.35 2.80 22.00
N PHE A 313 20.67 2.91 22.11
CA PHE A 313 21.57 1.79 22.39
C PHE A 313 21.20 1.05 23.68
N ASN A 314 20.87 1.78 24.74
CA ASN A 314 20.50 1.21 26.02
C ASN A 314 19.08 0.62 26.03
N ASN A 315 18.15 1.27 25.34
CA ASN A 315 16.74 0.87 25.32
C ASN A 315 16.46 -0.33 24.42
N LYS A 316 17.28 -0.58 23.39
CA LYS A 316 17.12 -1.69 22.45
C LYS A 316 15.81 -1.64 21.64
N PHE A 317 15.26 -0.45 21.43
CA PHE A 317 14.14 -0.20 20.52
C PHE A 317 14.18 1.23 19.95
N GLY A 318 13.46 1.45 18.85
CA GLY A 318 13.29 2.77 18.22
C GLY A 318 12.52 2.68 16.90
N ASP A 319 12.07 3.81 16.35
CA ASP A 319 11.55 3.86 14.98
C ASP A 319 12.66 4.07 13.93
N CYS A 320 12.30 4.35 12.68
CA CYS A 320 13.23 4.29 11.55
C CYS A 320 14.39 5.27 11.65
N LYS A 321 14.13 6.49 12.11
CA LYS A 321 15.17 7.50 12.33
C LYS A 321 16.07 7.19 13.52
N ASP A 322 15.53 6.56 14.57
CA ASP A 322 16.29 6.20 15.77
C ASP A 322 17.29 5.09 15.41
N GLN A 323 16.82 4.02 14.78
CA GLN A 323 17.70 2.93 14.36
C GLN A 323 18.70 3.38 13.29
N SER A 324 18.29 4.26 12.37
CA SER A 324 19.23 4.90 11.41
C SER A 324 20.30 5.73 12.11
N LEU A 325 19.93 6.54 13.12
CA LEU A 325 20.91 7.32 13.88
C LEU A 325 21.88 6.42 14.64
N LEU A 326 21.39 5.37 15.29
CA LEU A 326 22.25 4.45 16.02
C LEU A 326 23.20 3.73 15.07
N PHE A 327 22.72 3.25 13.92
CA PHE A 327 23.54 2.62 12.88
C PHE A 327 24.64 3.57 12.38
N ILE A 328 24.31 4.83 12.08
CA ILE A 328 25.30 5.87 11.72
C ILE A 328 26.33 6.06 12.85
N THR A 329 25.88 6.08 14.10
CA THR A 329 26.76 6.26 15.28
C THR A 329 27.72 5.09 15.44
N MET A 330 27.25 3.85 15.21
CA MET A 330 28.06 2.64 15.26
C MET A 330 29.10 2.61 14.13
N LEU A 331 28.71 2.95 12.90
CA LEU A 331 29.64 3.06 11.77
C LEU A 331 30.72 4.12 12.01
N LYS A 332 30.32 5.27 12.56
CA LYS A 332 31.25 6.35 12.91
C LYS A 332 32.29 5.92 13.96
N ALA A 333 31.95 4.99 14.86
CA ALA A 333 32.88 4.50 15.88
C ALA A 333 34.08 3.70 15.30
N ILE A 334 33.96 3.24 14.06
CA ILE A 334 35.00 2.55 13.27
C ILE A 334 35.41 3.35 12.03
N ASP A 335 35.24 4.68 12.09
CA ASP A 335 35.64 5.64 11.05
C ASP A 335 34.97 5.42 9.67
N ILE A 336 33.79 4.79 9.64
CA ILE A 336 32.96 4.69 8.43
C ILE A 336 31.96 5.84 8.42
N GLN A 337 32.06 6.70 7.40
CA GLN A 337 31.18 7.84 7.23
C GLN A 337 29.81 7.39 6.69
N ALA A 338 28.74 7.92 7.27
CA ALA A 338 27.38 7.63 6.84
C ALA A 338 26.46 8.83 7.04
N TYR A 339 25.36 8.86 6.29
CA TYR A 339 24.41 9.96 6.25
C TYR A 339 22.97 9.45 6.40
N PRO A 340 22.09 10.18 7.11
CA PRO A 340 20.68 9.86 7.11
C PRO A 340 20.07 10.16 5.73
N VAL A 341 19.17 9.29 5.29
CA VAL A 341 18.50 9.35 4.00
C VAL A 341 17.01 9.37 4.23
N LEU A 342 16.36 10.48 3.87
CA LEU A 342 14.90 10.59 3.94
C LEU A 342 14.31 9.92 2.71
N VAL A 343 13.42 8.95 2.92
CA VAL A 343 12.86 8.12 1.85
C VAL A 343 11.39 8.43 1.66
N ARG A 344 11.01 8.61 0.40
CA ARG A 344 9.63 8.70 -0.05
C ARG A 344 9.26 7.36 -0.68
N SER A 345 8.86 6.41 0.18
CA SER A 345 8.62 5.02 -0.24
C SER A 345 7.31 4.84 -0.99
N MET A 346 7.05 3.61 -1.45
CA MET A 346 5.82 3.21 -2.15
C MET A 346 5.59 4.04 -3.43
N GLY A 347 6.67 4.34 -4.14
CA GLY A 347 6.62 4.94 -5.48
C GLY A 347 5.83 6.24 -5.58
N ARG A 348 5.82 7.08 -4.54
CA ARG A 348 5.02 8.33 -4.47
C ARG A 348 5.54 9.48 -5.35
N GLY A 349 6.33 9.22 -6.38
CA GLY A 349 6.88 10.24 -7.30
C GLY A 349 8.03 11.10 -6.74
N ASP A 350 8.64 11.91 -7.61
CA ASP A 350 9.81 12.76 -7.30
C ASP A 350 9.42 14.03 -6.52
N PRO A 351 9.86 14.20 -5.26
CA PRO A 351 9.59 15.41 -4.49
C PRO A 351 10.42 16.64 -4.92
N SER A 352 11.46 16.50 -5.75
CA SER A 352 12.44 17.56 -6.02
C SER A 352 11.83 18.84 -6.60
N GLY A 353 10.77 18.70 -7.42
CA GLY A 353 10.03 19.81 -8.01
C GLY A 353 8.90 20.38 -7.13
N PHE A 354 8.70 19.87 -5.91
CA PHE A 354 7.68 20.34 -4.98
C PHE A 354 8.23 21.40 -4.00
N LEU A 355 7.32 22.02 -3.24
CA LEU A 355 7.74 22.91 -2.16
C LEU A 355 8.59 22.12 -1.15
N PRO A 356 9.63 22.74 -0.57
CA PRO A 356 10.40 22.12 0.49
C PRO A 356 9.45 21.77 1.64
N ASN A 357 9.25 20.48 1.86
CA ASN A 357 8.35 19.96 2.89
C ASN A 357 8.87 18.59 3.35
N PRO A 358 9.36 18.46 4.59
CA PRO A 358 9.87 17.19 5.09
C PRO A 358 8.79 16.12 5.19
N GLY A 359 7.50 16.49 5.19
CA GLY A 359 6.38 15.57 5.14
C GLY A 359 6.30 14.75 3.84
N HIS A 360 7.07 15.10 2.81
CA HIS A 360 7.20 14.25 1.62
C HIS A 360 7.88 12.90 1.89
N PHE A 361 8.59 12.77 3.01
CA PHE A 361 9.29 11.54 3.39
C PHE A 361 8.57 10.86 4.55
N ASN A 362 8.44 9.55 4.43
CA ASN A 362 7.71 8.69 5.38
C ASN A 362 8.60 7.60 5.98
N HIS A 363 9.87 7.54 5.58
CA HIS A 363 10.83 6.57 6.06
C HIS A 363 12.24 7.16 6.12
N VAL A 364 13.14 6.56 6.91
CA VAL A 364 14.54 6.97 7.00
C VAL A 364 15.43 5.72 6.95
N ILE A 365 16.43 5.77 6.08
CA ILE A 365 17.50 4.75 5.95
C ILE A 365 18.87 5.44 6.03
N VAL A 366 19.95 4.72 5.72
CA VAL A 366 21.32 5.23 5.79
C VAL A 366 22.04 5.09 4.45
N ALA A 367 22.76 6.13 4.04
CA ALA A 367 23.76 6.06 2.96
C ALA A 367 25.15 5.99 3.58
N VAL A 368 25.84 4.88 3.35
CA VAL A 368 27.22 4.65 3.79
C VAL A 368 28.18 5.06 2.68
N ASP A 369 29.17 5.87 3.01
CA ASP A 369 30.17 6.39 2.08
C ASP A 369 31.41 5.50 2.09
N LEU A 370 31.62 4.80 0.98
CA LEU A 370 32.79 3.95 0.76
C LEU A 370 33.83 4.62 -0.14
N GLY A 371 33.68 5.93 -0.41
CA GLY A 371 34.56 6.74 -1.24
C GLY A 371 34.17 6.74 -2.71
N ASP A 372 34.24 5.59 -3.38
CA ASP A 372 33.90 5.46 -4.81
C ASP A 372 32.40 5.23 -5.07
N LYS A 373 31.67 4.73 -4.07
CA LYS A 373 30.25 4.43 -4.13
C LYS A 373 29.53 4.78 -2.83
N LEU A 374 28.23 5.07 -2.95
CA LEU A 374 27.31 5.15 -1.82
C LEU A 374 26.52 3.85 -1.72
N LEU A 375 26.53 3.26 -0.53
CA LEU A 375 25.78 2.06 -0.21
C LEU A 375 24.54 2.43 0.61
N PHE A 376 23.35 2.15 0.10
CA PHE A 376 22.11 2.36 0.86
C PHE A 376 21.83 1.13 1.72
N VAL A 377 21.55 1.36 3.00
CA VAL A 377 21.29 0.33 4.01
C VAL A 377 20.09 0.73 4.84
N ASP A 378 19.10 -0.15 4.91
CA ASP A 378 18.01 -0.03 5.87
C ASP A 378 18.29 -0.91 7.10
N PRO A 379 18.60 -0.32 8.28
CA PRO A 379 18.91 -1.06 9.49
C PRO A 379 17.69 -1.77 10.12
N LEU A 380 16.52 -1.72 9.48
CA LEU A 380 15.31 -2.42 9.91
C LEU A 380 15.00 -3.69 9.11
N LEU A 381 15.63 -3.86 7.94
CA LEU A 381 15.34 -4.95 7.02
C LEU A 381 16.10 -6.24 7.38
N GLU A 382 15.59 -6.99 8.36
CA GLU A 382 16.13 -8.30 8.71
C GLU A 382 16.24 -9.20 7.47
N GLY A 383 17.42 -9.79 7.28
CA GLY A 383 17.66 -10.76 6.21
C GLY A 383 18.00 -10.14 4.85
N TYR A 384 18.07 -8.82 4.71
CA TYR A 384 18.60 -8.15 3.51
C TYR A 384 20.12 -7.89 3.66
N LEU A 385 20.88 -8.07 2.58
CA LEU A 385 22.29 -7.67 2.54
C LEU A 385 22.41 -6.14 2.42
N PRO A 386 23.50 -5.53 2.93
CA PRO A 386 23.82 -4.15 2.56
C PRO A 386 23.90 -4.02 1.03
N SER A 387 23.20 -3.06 0.43
CA SER A 387 22.88 -2.87 -1.01
C SER A 387 21.56 -3.44 -1.50
N GLU A 388 20.98 -4.43 -0.83
CA GLU A 388 19.62 -4.88 -1.14
C GLU A 388 18.62 -3.91 -0.49
N ILE A 389 17.51 -3.70 -1.18
CA ILE A 389 16.39 -2.88 -0.71
C ILE A 389 15.12 -3.72 -0.81
N SER A 390 14.17 -3.49 0.09
CA SER A 390 12.87 -4.16 -0.02
C SER A 390 12.09 -3.66 -1.23
N TYR A 391 11.18 -4.50 -1.70
CA TYR A 391 10.28 -4.19 -2.81
C TYR A 391 9.59 -2.82 -2.67
N ASP A 392 9.17 -2.44 -1.45
CA ASP A 392 8.50 -1.16 -1.19
C ASP A 392 9.40 0.09 -1.33
N LEU A 393 10.72 -0.10 -1.36
CA LEU A 393 11.72 0.95 -1.51
C LEU A 393 12.29 1.01 -2.93
N GLU A 394 12.07 -0.01 -3.77
CA GLU A 394 12.53 -0.02 -5.15
C GLU A 394 12.02 1.19 -5.93
N GLY A 395 12.92 1.83 -6.70
CA GLY A 395 12.60 3.03 -7.48
C GLY A 395 12.21 4.26 -6.66
N SER A 396 12.26 4.20 -5.32
CA SER A 396 11.82 5.30 -4.46
C SER A 396 12.78 6.48 -4.53
N TYR A 397 12.23 7.70 -4.50
CA TYR A 397 13.01 8.92 -4.43
C TYR A 397 13.45 9.18 -3.00
N VAL A 398 14.71 9.60 -2.85
CA VAL A 398 15.35 9.82 -1.55
C VAL A 398 16.07 11.16 -1.50
N PHE A 399 16.22 11.70 -0.30
CA PHE A 399 16.98 12.91 -0.02
C PHE A 399 18.07 12.62 1.01
N ILE A 400 19.32 12.61 0.56
CA ILE A 400 20.49 12.40 1.41
C ILE A 400 20.76 13.69 2.19
N VAL A 401 20.81 13.58 3.52
CA VAL A 401 21.06 14.70 4.43
C VAL A 401 22.56 14.77 4.71
N ASP A 402 23.26 15.61 3.96
CA ASP A 402 24.73 15.75 4.00
C ASP A 402 25.20 16.99 4.79
N GLY A 403 24.27 17.70 5.43
CA GLY A 403 24.55 18.96 6.14
C GLY A 403 24.88 20.15 5.25
N LYS A 404 24.80 20.00 3.93
CA LYS A 404 25.00 21.04 2.93
C LYS A 404 23.70 21.26 2.16
N ALA A 405 23.72 21.14 0.83
CA ALA A 405 22.54 21.31 0.01
C ALA A 405 21.53 20.14 0.14
N GLY A 406 22.00 18.98 0.63
CA GLY A 406 21.30 17.72 0.47
C GLY A 406 21.24 17.28 -0.99
N GLN A 407 20.93 16.01 -1.22
CA GLN A 407 21.01 15.42 -2.55
C GLN A 407 19.81 14.51 -2.83
N PHE A 408 19.06 14.83 -3.88
CA PHE A 408 18.06 13.91 -4.41
C PHE A 408 18.72 12.77 -5.17
N ARG A 409 18.24 11.56 -4.92
CA ARG A 409 18.58 10.33 -5.65
C ARG A 409 17.32 9.48 -5.83
N GLN A 410 17.42 8.49 -6.69
CA GLN A 410 16.44 7.43 -6.81
C GLN A 410 17.14 6.11 -6.47
N LEU A 411 16.51 5.27 -5.65
CA LEU A 411 17.02 3.93 -5.36
C LEU A 411 16.90 3.07 -6.62
N ALA A 412 17.92 2.25 -6.87
CA ALA A 412 17.91 1.32 -8.00
C ALA A 412 16.91 0.18 -7.76
N PHE A 413 16.34 -0.39 -8.82
CA PHE A 413 15.56 -1.61 -8.71
C PHE A 413 16.49 -2.81 -8.46
N MET A 414 15.99 -3.83 -7.76
CA MET A 414 16.73 -5.09 -7.63
C MET A 414 16.82 -5.80 -8.98
N ASP A 415 17.89 -6.59 -9.16
CA ASP A 415 18.09 -7.40 -10.36
C ASP A 415 16.91 -8.37 -10.54
N LEU A 416 16.44 -8.56 -11.78
CA LEU A 416 15.31 -9.43 -12.06
C LEU A 416 15.54 -10.87 -11.58
N LYS A 417 16.79 -11.35 -11.54
CA LYS A 417 17.15 -12.65 -10.97
C LYS A 417 16.74 -12.77 -9.50
N GLN A 418 16.88 -11.70 -8.71
CA GLN A 418 16.45 -11.68 -7.31
C GLN A 418 14.92 -11.63 -7.16
N LYS A 419 14.21 -11.21 -8.21
CA LYS A 419 12.74 -11.11 -8.28
C LYS A 419 12.11 -12.27 -9.08
N THR A 420 12.89 -13.33 -9.34
CA THR A 420 12.44 -14.50 -10.10
C THR A 420 12.06 -15.62 -9.14
N LEU A 421 10.78 -16.03 -9.17
CA LEU A 421 10.30 -17.26 -8.55
C LEU A 421 10.39 -18.40 -9.56
N VAL A 422 10.89 -19.56 -9.12
CA VAL A 422 11.02 -20.75 -9.97
C VAL A 422 10.24 -21.91 -9.36
N THR A 423 9.36 -22.52 -10.13
CA THR A 423 8.66 -23.76 -9.78
C THR A 423 9.06 -24.86 -10.74
N GLU A 424 9.65 -25.92 -10.22
CA GLU A 424 9.91 -27.17 -10.95
C GLU A 424 8.99 -28.25 -10.39
N SER A 425 8.22 -28.93 -11.24
CA SER A 425 7.34 -30.00 -10.78
C SER A 425 7.28 -31.19 -11.71
N THR A 426 7.02 -32.37 -11.14
CA THR A 426 6.68 -33.60 -11.86
C THR A 426 5.31 -34.06 -11.42
N VAL A 427 4.44 -34.33 -12.38
CA VAL A 427 3.07 -34.79 -12.16
C VAL A 427 2.95 -36.20 -12.72
N HIS A 428 2.83 -37.18 -11.82
CA HIS A 428 2.60 -38.58 -12.16
C HIS A 428 1.11 -38.83 -12.25
N LEU A 429 0.58 -38.87 -13.47
CA LEU A 429 -0.82 -39.13 -13.75
C LEU A 429 -1.10 -40.63 -13.68
N GLN A 430 -2.25 -41.00 -13.13
CA GLN A 430 -2.70 -42.38 -13.00
C GLN A 430 -3.91 -42.69 -13.87
N ALA A 431 -4.07 -43.96 -14.23
CA ALA A 431 -5.15 -44.41 -15.11
C ALA A 431 -6.54 -44.27 -14.47
N ASP A 432 -6.62 -44.23 -13.14
CA ASP A 432 -7.86 -44.01 -12.38
C ASP A 432 -8.28 -42.53 -12.27
N GLY A 433 -7.47 -41.62 -12.84
CA GLY A 433 -7.71 -40.19 -12.83
C GLY A 433 -7.02 -39.43 -11.71
N SER A 434 -6.38 -40.14 -10.77
CA SER A 434 -5.58 -39.52 -9.71
C SER A 434 -4.22 -39.04 -10.21
N ALA A 435 -3.53 -38.21 -9.42
CA ALA A 435 -2.15 -37.83 -9.68
C ALA A 435 -1.36 -37.63 -8.39
N VAL A 436 -0.07 -37.93 -8.47
CA VAL A 436 0.92 -37.51 -7.46
C VAL A 436 1.74 -36.37 -8.06
N VAL A 437 1.81 -35.25 -7.36
CA VAL A 437 2.58 -34.07 -7.76
C VAL A 437 3.75 -33.92 -6.82
N GLU A 438 4.95 -33.82 -7.36
CA GLU A 438 6.18 -33.47 -6.65
C GLU A 438 6.63 -32.10 -7.17
N ALA A 439 6.68 -31.10 -6.31
CA ALA A 439 7.04 -29.73 -6.67
C ALA A 439 8.19 -29.21 -5.81
N THR A 440 9.09 -28.48 -6.44
CA THR A 440 10.15 -27.68 -5.80
C THR A 440 9.95 -26.23 -6.21
N VAL A 441 9.71 -25.36 -5.24
CA VAL A 441 9.51 -23.93 -5.43
C VAL A 441 10.69 -23.19 -4.81
N ILE A 442 11.50 -22.54 -5.65
CA ILE A 442 12.55 -21.62 -5.23
C ILE A 442 11.92 -20.22 -5.21
N LEU A 443 11.78 -19.66 -4.02
CA LEU A 443 11.21 -18.34 -3.84
C LEU A 443 12.18 -17.25 -4.31
N ASP A 444 11.63 -16.12 -4.75
CA ASP A 444 12.44 -14.92 -4.95
C ASP A 444 13.01 -14.39 -3.61
N ARG A 445 13.85 -13.36 -3.68
CA ARG A 445 14.61 -12.85 -2.54
C ARG A 445 13.72 -12.31 -1.43
N SER A 446 12.77 -11.43 -1.76
CA SER A 446 11.88 -10.83 -0.78
C SER A 446 10.97 -11.89 -0.16
N ASN A 447 10.39 -12.79 -0.97
CA ASN A 447 9.56 -13.88 -0.46
C ASN A 447 10.35 -14.85 0.43
N SER A 448 11.62 -15.12 0.12
CA SER A 448 12.50 -15.93 0.96
C SER A 448 12.67 -15.33 2.36
N ILE A 449 12.89 -14.02 2.44
CA ILE A 449 13.06 -13.28 3.70
C ILE A 449 11.77 -13.33 4.53
N TYR A 450 10.64 -12.95 3.93
CA TYR A 450 9.34 -12.96 4.62
C TYR A 450 8.94 -14.37 5.09
N LYS A 451 9.10 -15.38 4.22
CA LYS A 451 8.74 -16.76 4.54
C LYS A 451 9.65 -17.37 5.60
N ARG A 452 10.95 -17.11 5.58
CA ARG A 452 11.87 -17.58 6.63
C ARG A 452 11.45 -17.06 8.01
N ARG A 453 11.12 -15.76 8.10
CA ARG A 453 10.61 -15.18 9.36
C ARG A 453 9.28 -15.82 9.77
N TRP A 454 8.37 -16.04 8.82
CA TRP A 454 7.09 -16.69 9.11
C TRP A 454 7.26 -18.12 9.62
N PHE A 455 8.06 -18.97 8.95
CA PHE A 455 8.31 -20.36 9.38
C PHE A 455 8.97 -20.46 10.77
N ARG A 456 9.77 -19.47 11.17
CA ARG A 456 10.32 -19.39 12.54
C ARG A 456 9.27 -19.14 13.62
N LEU A 457 8.17 -18.47 13.29
CA LEU A 457 7.18 -17.96 14.23
C LEU A 457 5.81 -18.64 14.11
N VAL A 458 5.61 -19.42 13.06
CA VAL A 458 4.32 -20.03 12.73
C VAL A 458 3.85 -20.96 13.84
N THR A 459 2.57 -20.85 14.18
CA THR A 459 1.89 -21.79 15.09
C THR A 459 1.39 -23.03 14.34
N ASP A 460 1.12 -24.12 15.06
CA ASP A 460 0.56 -25.34 14.45
C ASP A 460 -0.73 -25.07 13.66
N ARG A 461 -1.58 -24.16 14.16
CA ARG A 461 -2.82 -23.77 13.48
C ARG A 461 -2.55 -23.04 12.17
N GLU A 462 -1.69 -22.01 12.21
CA GLU A 462 -1.33 -21.26 11.01
C GLU A 462 -0.61 -22.14 9.98
N MET A 463 0.15 -23.13 10.45
CA MET A 463 0.77 -24.12 9.58
C MET A 463 -0.28 -25.03 8.92
N GLN A 464 -1.31 -25.48 9.65
CA GLN A 464 -2.43 -26.22 9.07
C GLN A 464 -3.22 -25.39 8.05
N ASP A 465 -3.47 -24.11 8.36
CA ASP A 465 -4.13 -23.17 7.44
C ASP A 465 -3.28 -22.96 6.17
N TYR A 466 -1.95 -22.87 6.31
CA TYR A 466 -1.03 -22.77 5.19
C TYR A 466 -0.98 -24.03 4.34
N LEU A 467 -0.94 -25.22 4.96
CA LEU A 467 -1.03 -26.49 4.22
C LEU A 467 -2.35 -26.58 3.46
N SER A 468 -3.48 -26.24 4.09
CA SER A 468 -4.80 -26.20 3.44
C SER A 468 -4.84 -25.22 2.26
N TYR A 469 -4.19 -24.06 2.40
CA TYR A 469 -4.00 -23.12 1.29
C TYR A 469 -3.20 -23.75 0.14
N LEU A 470 -2.10 -24.45 0.45
CA LEU A 470 -1.32 -25.17 -0.55
C LEU A 470 -2.16 -26.25 -1.26
N GLU A 471 -2.96 -27.03 -0.54
CA GLU A 471 -3.88 -28.03 -1.12
C GLU A 471 -4.85 -27.40 -2.13
N ASN A 472 -5.40 -26.22 -1.81
CA ASN A 472 -6.25 -25.48 -2.74
C ASN A 472 -5.49 -25.03 -3.99
N THR A 473 -4.24 -24.57 -3.84
CA THR A 473 -3.41 -24.12 -4.97
C THR A 473 -2.90 -25.26 -5.85
N THR A 474 -2.83 -26.50 -5.33
CA THR A 474 -2.45 -27.71 -6.08
C THR A 474 -3.66 -28.48 -6.64
N LYS A 475 -4.73 -27.75 -6.98
CA LYS A 475 -5.99 -28.29 -7.54
C LYS A 475 -6.72 -29.23 -6.57
N GLY A 476 -6.63 -29.00 -5.27
CA GLY A 476 -7.31 -29.78 -4.23
C GLY A 476 -6.59 -31.07 -3.83
N GLY A 477 -5.29 -31.20 -4.13
CA GLY A 477 -4.49 -32.36 -3.74
C GLY A 477 -4.08 -32.29 -2.27
N LYS A 478 -4.23 -33.40 -1.54
CA LYS A 478 -3.82 -33.51 -0.14
C LYS A 478 -2.30 -33.44 -0.02
N VAL A 479 -1.77 -32.63 0.91
CA VAL A 479 -0.33 -32.64 1.20
C VAL A 479 0.07 -33.93 1.90
N ILE A 480 1.02 -34.66 1.33
CA ILE A 480 1.57 -35.89 1.92
C ILE A 480 3.04 -35.76 2.34
N ASP A 481 3.76 -34.78 1.79
CA ASP A 481 5.11 -34.42 2.22
C ASP A 481 5.36 -32.92 2.03
N PHE A 482 6.10 -32.31 2.95
CA PHE A 482 6.40 -30.88 2.94
C PHE A 482 7.74 -30.62 3.64
N GLU A 483 8.66 -29.97 2.93
CA GLU A 483 9.98 -29.63 3.44
C GLU A 483 10.33 -28.18 3.06
N VAL A 484 11.01 -27.47 3.96
CA VAL A 484 11.54 -26.13 3.70
C VAL A 484 13.05 -26.14 3.92
N ILE A 485 13.79 -25.85 2.86
CA ILE A 485 15.26 -25.83 2.81
C ILE A 485 15.76 -24.38 2.79
N GLY A 486 16.91 -24.13 3.43
CA GLY A 486 17.53 -22.80 3.49
C GLY A 486 16.99 -21.92 4.61
N GLN A 487 16.41 -22.50 5.67
CA GLN A 487 15.93 -21.73 6.81
C GLN A 487 17.05 -21.11 7.65
N GLU A 488 18.21 -21.78 7.71
CA GLU A 488 19.36 -21.36 8.52
C GLU A 488 20.28 -20.35 7.81
N ASP A 489 20.29 -20.34 6.48
CA ASP A 489 21.10 -19.38 5.70
C ASP A 489 20.31 -18.09 5.49
N LYS A 490 20.65 -17.01 6.20
CA LYS A 490 19.91 -15.72 6.16
C LYS A 490 19.89 -15.05 4.77
N TYR A 491 20.78 -15.41 3.86
CA TYR A 491 20.97 -14.69 2.59
C TYR A 491 20.62 -15.50 1.35
N ASP A 492 20.53 -16.83 1.46
CA ASP A 492 20.12 -17.67 0.34
C ASP A 492 18.60 -17.63 0.09
N PHE A 493 18.19 -18.12 -1.08
CA PHE A 493 16.80 -18.30 -1.47
C PHE A 493 16.19 -19.49 -0.71
N LEU A 494 14.97 -19.31 -0.22
CA LEU A 494 14.23 -20.38 0.44
C LEU A 494 13.66 -21.33 -0.62
N THR A 495 13.85 -22.63 -0.42
CA THR A 495 13.29 -23.66 -1.29
C THR A 495 12.21 -24.44 -0.55
N ILE A 496 11.01 -24.50 -1.11
CA ILE A 496 9.88 -25.30 -0.60
C ILE A 496 9.74 -26.54 -1.47
N LYS A 497 9.82 -27.72 -0.86
CA LYS A 497 9.45 -28.97 -1.52
C LYS A 497 8.10 -29.43 -1.01
N LEU A 498 7.26 -29.86 -1.94
CA LEU A 498 5.89 -30.26 -1.68
C LEU A 498 5.58 -31.54 -2.46
N LYS A 499 4.95 -32.50 -1.79
CA LYS A 499 4.33 -33.65 -2.43
C LYS A 499 2.84 -33.67 -2.11
N THR A 500 2.01 -33.73 -3.15
CA THR A 500 0.56 -33.83 -3.00
C THR A 500 0.00 -35.02 -3.74
N GLU A 501 -1.04 -35.62 -3.17
CA GLU A 501 -1.85 -36.64 -3.82
C GLU A 501 -3.23 -36.08 -4.12
N ASN A 502 -3.60 -36.05 -5.40
CA ASN A 502 -4.88 -35.55 -5.86
C ASN A 502 -5.72 -36.72 -6.41
N PRO A 503 -6.83 -37.09 -5.75
CA PRO A 503 -7.66 -38.22 -6.20
C PRO A 503 -8.45 -37.93 -7.48
N VAL A 504 -8.59 -36.65 -7.89
CA VAL A 504 -9.38 -36.23 -9.05
C VAL A 504 -8.64 -35.15 -9.84
N TYR A 505 -7.46 -35.51 -10.38
CA TYR A 505 -6.63 -34.58 -11.15
C TYR A 505 -7.04 -34.54 -12.63
N LEU A 506 -7.32 -35.70 -13.20
CA LEU A 506 -7.76 -35.86 -14.58
C LEU A 506 -9.28 -35.75 -14.68
N LYS A 507 -9.78 -35.00 -15.67
CA LYS A 507 -11.21 -34.97 -16.01
C LYS A 507 -11.50 -35.98 -17.13
N PRO A 508 -12.33 -37.01 -16.92
CA PRO A 508 -12.66 -37.98 -17.96
C PRO A 508 -13.60 -37.38 -19.01
N MET A 509 -13.39 -37.76 -20.28
CA MET A 509 -14.20 -37.40 -21.44
C MET A 509 -14.27 -38.60 -22.40
N GLY A 510 -15.14 -39.56 -22.11
CA GLY A 510 -15.19 -40.84 -22.84
C GLY A 510 -13.93 -41.68 -22.57
N ASN A 511 -13.25 -42.10 -23.64
CA ASN A 511 -11.95 -42.81 -23.59
C ASN A 511 -10.74 -41.86 -23.47
N ARG A 512 -11.00 -40.56 -23.35
CA ARG A 512 -9.98 -39.51 -23.20
C ARG A 512 -9.99 -38.96 -21.78
N MET A 513 -8.86 -38.42 -21.36
CA MET A 513 -8.72 -37.69 -20.11
C MET A 513 -8.02 -36.34 -20.36
N ILE A 514 -8.44 -35.33 -19.62
CA ILE A 514 -8.04 -33.93 -19.83
C ILE A 514 -7.35 -33.38 -18.58
N PHE A 515 -6.24 -32.66 -18.76
CA PHE A 515 -5.48 -31.99 -17.68
C PHE A 515 -4.68 -30.79 -18.20
N GLY A 516 -3.88 -30.16 -17.31
CA GLY A 516 -2.82 -29.24 -17.74
C GLY A 516 -3.25 -27.83 -18.16
N SER A 517 -4.48 -27.39 -17.88
CA SER A 517 -4.81 -25.96 -18.09
C SER A 517 -3.92 -25.08 -17.21
N THR A 518 -3.41 -24.02 -17.82
CA THR A 518 -2.29 -23.21 -17.32
C THR A 518 -2.71 -21.75 -17.15
N ALA A 519 -3.88 -21.55 -16.53
CA ALA A 519 -4.42 -20.23 -16.28
C ALA A 519 -3.39 -19.32 -15.59
N LEU A 520 -3.32 -18.06 -16.03
CA LEU A 520 -2.70 -17.02 -15.22
C LEU A 520 -3.62 -16.73 -14.04
N ASN A 521 -3.04 -16.64 -12.85
CA ASN A 521 -3.77 -16.14 -11.69
C ASN A 521 -3.81 -14.62 -11.78
N LEU A 522 -4.77 -14.10 -12.54
CA LEU A 522 -4.99 -12.66 -12.71
C LEU A 522 -5.91 -12.14 -11.61
N SER A 523 -5.58 -10.99 -11.04
CA SER A 523 -6.47 -10.35 -10.08
C SER A 523 -7.78 -9.95 -10.76
N GLY A 524 -8.92 -10.26 -10.13
CA GLY A 524 -10.23 -9.80 -10.57
C GLY A 524 -10.33 -8.28 -10.70
N ALA A 525 -9.47 -7.54 -9.99
CA ALA A 525 -9.38 -6.09 -10.07
C ALA A 525 -8.95 -5.55 -11.45
N PHE A 526 -8.33 -6.37 -12.30
CA PHE A 526 -7.99 -5.98 -13.67
C PHE A 526 -9.16 -6.07 -14.65
N PHE A 527 -10.33 -6.55 -14.21
CA PHE A 527 -11.49 -6.79 -15.08
C PHE A 527 -12.71 -5.93 -14.73
N LEU A 528 -12.52 -4.81 -14.03
CA LEU A 528 -13.54 -3.77 -13.89
C LEU A 528 -14.06 -3.34 -15.28
N LYS A 529 -15.34 -2.94 -15.35
CA LYS A 529 -15.97 -2.52 -16.61
C LYS A 529 -15.25 -1.31 -17.20
N GLU A 530 -15.01 -0.31 -16.37
CA GLU A 530 -14.27 0.91 -16.65
C GLU A 530 -13.43 1.28 -15.43
N ARG A 531 -12.51 2.23 -15.59
CA ARG A 531 -11.70 2.77 -14.51
C ARG A 531 -11.56 4.28 -14.66
N LYS A 532 -11.56 4.98 -13.53
CA LYS A 532 -11.23 6.40 -13.42
C LYS A 532 -9.73 6.61 -13.29
N TYR A 533 -9.05 5.70 -12.58
CA TYR A 533 -7.62 5.82 -12.31
C TYR A 533 -6.77 4.85 -13.14
N PRO A 534 -5.50 5.20 -13.40
CA PRO A 534 -4.58 4.28 -14.02
C PRO A 534 -4.42 2.98 -13.21
N VAL A 535 -4.12 1.88 -13.90
CA VAL A 535 -3.55 0.69 -13.27
C VAL A 535 -2.05 0.93 -13.11
N TRP A 536 -1.54 0.84 -11.89
CA TRP A 536 -0.14 1.06 -11.54
C TRP A 536 0.52 -0.25 -11.11
N LEU A 537 1.37 -0.77 -11.98
CA LEU A 537 2.24 -1.92 -11.71
C LEU A 537 3.59 -1.37 -11.24
N SER A 538 3.74 -1.28 -9.92
CA SER A 538 4.85 -0.56 -9.26
C SER A 538 6.20 -1.26 -9.30
N GLY A 539 6.24 -2.55 -9.62
CA GLY A 539 7.45 -3.36 -9.61
C GLY A 539 7.38 -4.54 -10.57
N GLU A 540 8.56 -4.99 -10.98
CA GLU A 540 8.70 -6.12 -11.90
C GLU A 540 8.71 -7.44 -11.13
N THR A 541 8.09 -8.47 -11.70
CA THR A 541 8.15 -9.84 -11.19
C THR A 541 8.36 -10.81 -12.32
N LYS A 542 9.10 -11.90 -12.06
CA LYS A 542 9.24 -12.98 -13.03
C LYS A 542 8.90 -14.31 -12.37
N ASP A 543 8.01 -15.06 -13.00
CA ASP A 543 7.62 -16.39 -12.57
C ASP A 543 8.01 -17.39 -13.66
N ILE A 544 8.81 -18.39 -13.30
CA ILE A 544 9.17 -19.52 -14.16
C ILE A 544 8.53 -20.77 -13.59
N THR A 545 7.73 -21.47 -14.39
CA THR A 545 7.06 -22.71 -14.00
C THR A 545 7.34 -23.79 -15.04
N ASN A 546 8.06 -24.82 -14.62
CA ASN A 546 8.41 -25.97 -15.43
C ASN A 546 7.70 -27.20 -14.83
N THR A 547 6.85 -27.84 -15.63
CA THR A 547 6.05 -28.99 -15.19
C THR A 547 6.21 -30.16 -16.14
N GLU A 548 6.75 -31.27 -15.65
CA GLU A 548 6.81 -32.54 -16.38
C GLU A 548 5.57 -33.36 -16.07
N TYR A 549 4.70 -33.59 -17.05
CA TYR A 549 3.55 -34.47 -16.91
C TYR A 549 3.90 -35.86 -17.45
N VAL A 550 3.88 -36.87 -16.57
CA VAL A 550 4.11 -38.27 -16.93
C VAL A 550 2.77 -39.00 -17.01
N ILE A 551 2.43 -39.50 -18.20
CA ILE A 551 1.13 -40.16 -18.44
C ILE A 551 1.18 -41.65 -18.03
N PRO A 552 0.03 -42.25 -17.67
CA PRO A 552 -0.03 -43.65 -17.27
C PRO A 552 0.40 -44.60 -18.41
N GLU A 553 0.84 -45.81 -18.07
CA GLU A 553 1.09 -46.84 -19.08
C GLU A 553 -0.19 -47.16 -19.87
N GLY A 554 -0.06 -47.42 -21.17
CA GLY A 554 -1.20 -47.67 -22.06
C GLY A 554 -1.94 -46.42 -22.55
N PHE A 555 -1.51 -45.22 -22.15
CA PHE A 555 -2.02 -43.94 -22.66
C PHE A 555 -1.07 -43.31 -23.68
N THR A 556 -1.63 -42.48 -24.55
CA THR A 556 -0.90 -41.65 -25.52
C THR A 556 -1.44 -40.23 -25.52
N PHE A 557 -0.63 -39.25 -25.92
CA PHE A 557 -1.09 -37.88 -26.12
C PHE A 557 -1.96 -37.80 -27.38
N ASP A 558 -3.22 -37.44 -27.21
CA ASP A 558 -4.20 -37.22 -28.28
C ASP A 558 -4.20 -35.76 -28.72
N TYR A 559 -4.03 -34.83 -27.78
CA TYR A 559 -3.86 -33.41 -28.04
C TYR A 559 -2.86 -32.79 -27.06
N VAL A 560 -1.99 -31.93 -27.57
CA VAL A 560 -1.13 -31.03 -26.79
C VAL A 560 -1.28 -29.66 -27.45
N PRO A 561 -1.49 -28.59 -26.67
CA PRO A 561 -1.56 -27.23 -27.22
C PRO A 561 -0.29 -26.86 -28.00
N ASP A 562 -0.41 -25.90 -28.90
CA ASP A 562 0.75 -25.31 -29.57
C ASP A 562 1.52 -24.39 -28.60
N ASP A 563 2.80 -24.18 -28.91
CA ASP A 563 3.61 -23.16 -28.23
C ASP A 563 3.02 -21.77 -28.44
N ALA A 564 3.04 -20.92 -27.41
CA ALA A 564 2.49 -19.57 -27.50
C ALA A 564 3.38 -18.52 -26.85
N ASP A 565 3.36 -17.32 -27.42
CA ASP A 565 4.08 -16.13 -26.96
C ASP A 565 3.16 -14.92 -26.95
N PHE A 566 3.04 -14.29 -25.80
CA PHE A 566 2.29 -13.05 -25.60
C PHE A 566 3.26 -12.01 -25.10
N ASN A 567 3.46 -10.93 -25.85
CA ASN A 567 4.42 -9.89 -25.51
C ASN A 567 3.75 -8.52 -25.55
N SER A 568 4.01 -7.71 -24.54
CA SER A 568 3.50 -6.33 -24.46
C SER A 568 4.45 -5.44 -23.66
N GLU A 569 4.14 -4.17 -23.53
CA GLU A 569 4.86 -3.29 -22.61
C GLU A 569 4.53 -3.57 -21.12
N TRP A 570 3.51 -4.38 -20.82
CA TRP A 570 3.04 -4.63 -19.45
C TRP A 570 3.42 -6.00 -18.91
N ILE A 571 3.19 -7.04 -19.73
CA ILE A 571 3.38 -8.44 -19.37
C ILE A 571 3.90 -9.18 -20.61
N ASP A 572 4.95 -9.98 -20.41
CA ASP A 572 5.35 -11.01 -21.36
C ASP A 572 5.00 -12.38 -20.77
N THR A 573 4.50 -13.30 -21.58
CA THR A 573 4.28 -14.69 -21.20
C THR A 573 4.60 -15.61 -22.37
N GLU A 574 5.46 -16.59 -22.11
CA GLU A 574 5.78 -17.68 -23.04
C GLU A 574 5.37 -19.01 -22.43
N VAL A 575 4.86 -19.92 -23.27
CA VAL A 575 4.64 -21.32 -22.92
C VAL A 575 5.17 -22.22 -24.04
N ARG A 576 5.87 -23.28 -23.64
CA ARG A 576 6.46 -24.29 -24.53
C ARG A 576 6.11 -25.70 -24.09
N TYR A 577 5.87 -26.59 -25.05
CA TYR A 577 5.52 -28.00 -24.81
C TYR A 577 6.53 -28.95 -25.48
N ILE A 578 7.34 -29.64 -24.69
CA ILE A 578 8.41 -30.53 -25.16
C ILE A 578 8.04 -31.99 -24.87
N ARG A 579 7.80 -32.79 -25.91
CA ARG A 579 7.44 -34.22 -25.78
C ARG A 579 8.67 -35.11 -25.59
N ASN A 580 8.62 -35.95 -24.56
CA ASN A 580 9.66 -36.92 -24.20
C ASN A 580 9.06 -38.32 -23.97
N GLY A 581 8.68 -39.00 -25.04
CA GLY A 581 8.09 -40.34 -24.96
C GLY A 581 6.73 -40.35 -24.24
N ARG A 582 6.68 -40.84 -22.99
CA ARG A 582 5.47 -40.87 -22.15
C ARG A 582 5.30 -39.62 -21.28
N SER A 583 6.11 -38.60 -21.49
CA SER A 583 5.97 -37.35 -20.77
C SER A 583 5.95 -36.15 -21.69
N ILE A 584 5.39 -35.06 -21.18
CA ILE A 584 5.41 -33.74 -21.80
C ILE A 584 5.91 -32.75 -20.75
N ARG A 585 7.00 -32.05 -21.06
CA ARG A 585 7.49 -30.91 -20.28
C ARG A 585 6.79 -29.66 -20.76
N GLN A 586 6.10 -28.98 -19.86
CA GLN A 586 5.59 -27.65 -20.08
C GLN A 586 6.53 -26.65 -19.41
N GLU A 587 7.07 -25.71 -20.19
CA GLU A 587 7.88 -24.60 -19.69
C GLU A 587 7.09 -23.32 -19.86
N LYS A 588 6.85 -22.59 -18.77
CA LYS A 588 6.16 -21.30 -18.78
C LYS A 588 7.02 -20.25 -18.10
N ALA A 589 7.15 -19.08 -18.70
CA ALA A 589 7.69 -17.91 -18.04
C ALA A 589 6.74 -16.72 -18.21
N THR A 590 6.46 -16.02 -17.11
CA THR A 590 5.68 -14.78 -17.11
C THR A 590 6.52 -13.68 -16.48
N HIS A 591 6.66 -12.55 -17.18
CA HIS A 591 7.37 -11.37 -16.71
C HIS A 591 6.41 -10.18 -16.68
N ARG A 592 6.04 -9.73 -15.48
CA ARG A 592 5.27 -8.49 -15.29
C ARG A 592 6.26 -7.33 -15.17
N LYS A 593 6.08 -6.29 -15.97
CA LYS A 593 6.93 -5.11 -16.05
C LYS A 593 6.37 -3.98 -15.18
N ILE A 594 7.22 -3.00 -14.86
CA ILE A 594 6.77 -1.73 -14.31
C ILE A 594 5.99 -0.99 -15.39
N ALA A 595 4.75 -0.63 -15.11
CA ALA A 595 3.89 0.06 -16.06
C ALA A 595 2.83 0.92 -15.36
N THR A 596 2.42 1.98 -16.06
CA THR A 596 1.22 2.75 -15.70
C THR A 596 0.28 2.71 -16.90
N ILE A 597 -0.85 2.03 -16.75
CA ILE A 597 -1.85 1.86 -17.80
C ILE A 597 -2.93 2.91 -17.57
N SER A 598 -3.04 3.89 -18.47
CA SER A 598 -4.05 4.95 -18.34
C SER A 598 -5.48 4.43 -18.56
N PRO A 599 -6.51 5.14 -18.06
CA PRO A 599 -7.91 4.79 -18.30
C PRO A 599 -8.25 4.57 -19.78
N GLU A 600 -7.67 5.34 -20.69
CA GLU A 600 -7.91 5.25 -22.13
C GLU A 600 -7.37 3.95 -22.74
N ARG A 601 -6.30 3.39 -22.14
CA ARG A 601 -5.67 2.14 -22.58
C ARG A 601 -6.13 0.93 -21.76
N TYR A 602 -7.02 1.13 -20.79
CA TYR A 602 -7.47 0.05 -19.92
C TYR A 602 -8.20 -1.06 -20.68
N GLN A 603 -8.95 -0.71 -21.73
CA GLN A 603 -9.60 -1.72 -22.57
C GLN A 603 -8.59 -2.56 -23.37
N GLU A 604 -7.55 -1.92 -23.93
CA GLU A 604 -6.44 -2.59 -24.60
C GLU A 604 -5.74 -3.59 -23.66
N PHE A 605 -5.48 -3.17 -22.42
CA PHE A 605 -4.89 -4.03 -21.39
C PHE A 605 -5.78 -5.23 -21.05
N LYS A 606 -7.08 -5.03 -20.85
CA LYS A 606 -8.04 -6.13 -20.59
C LYS A 606 -8.11 -7.13 -21.73
N ASP A 607 -8.12 -6.65 -22.96
CA ASP A 607 -8.22 -7.53 -24.13
C ASP A 607 -6.93 -8.36 -24.29
N PHE A 608 -5.77 -7.76 -24.01
CA PHE A 608 -4.50 -8.51 -23.92
C PHE A 608 -4.50 -9.54 -22.79
N LEU A 609 -4.98 -9.21 -21.60
CA LEU A 609 -5.09 -10.19 -20.50
C LEU A 609 -6.00 -11.37 -20.87
N ARG A 610 -7.12 -11.11 -21.55
CA ARG A 610 -8.04 -12.15 -22.06
C ARG A 610 -7.40 -12.98 -23.17
N GLU A 611 -6.61 -12.36 -24.03
CA GLU A 611 -5.85 -13.08 -25.06
C GLU A 611 -4.93 -14.11 -24.41
N ILE A 612 -4.17 -13.71 -23.38
CA ILE A 612 -3.31 -14.63 -22.66
C ILE A 612 -4.15 -15.71 -21.94
N GLU A 613 -5.22 -15.33 -21.25
CA GLU A 613 -6.09 -16.29 -20.54
C GLU A 613 -6.65 -17.35 -21.51
N ASN A 614 -7.20 -16.92 -22.65
CA ASN A 614 -7.75 -17.82 -23.65
C ASN A 614 -6.67 -18.74 -24.25
N GLY A 615 -5.49 -18.20 -24.56
CA GLY A 615 -4.39 -18.98 -25.13
C GLY A 615 -3.78 -19.98 -24.15
N LEU A 616 -3.80 -19.71 -22.84
CA LEU A 616 -3.25 -20.59 -21.81
C LEU A 616 -4.28 -21.56 -21.19
N ASN A 617 -5.57 -21.38 -21.46
CA ASN A 617 -6.63 -22.22 -20.91
C ASN A 617 -6.87 -23.51 -21.72
N GLU A 618 -6.06 -23.75 -22.75
CA GLU A 618 -6.07 -25.04 -23.44
C GLU A 618 -5.60 -26.17 -22.52
N SER A 619 -6.20 -27.35 -22.70
CA SER A 619 -5.90 -28.52 -21.88
C SER A 619 -5.24 -29.61 -22.72
N ILE A 620 -4.31 -30.33 -22.12
CA ILE A 620 -3.68 -31.52 -22.70
C ILE A 620 -4.67 -32.68 -22.62
N ILE A 621 -4.79 -33.44 -23.70
CA ILE A 621 -5.68 -34.61 -23.79
C ILE A 621 -4.84 -35.86 -24.01
N ILE A 622 -5.10 -36.88 -23.19
CA ILE A 622 -4.55 -38.23 -23.36
C ILE A 622 -5.67 -39.21 -23.68
N LYS A 623 -5.35 -40.24 -24.46
CA LYS A 623 -6.27 -41.31 -24.84
C LYS A 623 -5.72 -42.65 -24.39
N GLY A 624 -6.54 -43.44 -23.70
CA GLY A 624 -6.23 -44.83 -23.36
C GLY A 624 -6.38 -45.73 -24.59
N ALA A 625 -5.62 -46.81 -24.67
CA ALA A 625 -5.88 -47.84 -25.66
C ALA A 625 -7.25 -48.47 -25.37
N ASP A 626 -8.27 -48.19 -26.19
CA ASP A 626 -9.58 -48.84 -26.05
C ASP A 626 -9.43 -50.35 -26.21
N SER A 627 -10.04 -51.11 -25.29
CA SER A 627 -10.49 -52.46 -25.55
C SER A 627 -11.42 -52.42 -26.77
N LYS A 628 -10.93 -52.94 -27.91
CA LYS A 628 -11.65 -53.26 -29.16
C LYS A 628 -13.06 -52.67 -29.31
N ASP A 629 -13.24 -51.86 -30.35
CA ASP A 629 -14.53 -51.55 -30.95
C ASP A 629 -15.42 -52.81 -31.00
N GLU A 630 -16.45 -52.87 -30.15
CA GLU A 630 -17.61 -53.76 -30.35
C GLU A 630 -18.48 -53.14 -31.46
N THR A 631 -17.97 -53.14 -32.68
CA THR A 631 -18.77 -53.03 -33.91
C THR A 631 -18.26 -54.06 -34.90
N ASP A 632 -18.63 -55.32 -34.66
CA ASP A 632 -18.92 -56.33 -35.69
C ASP A 632 -19.43 -57.61 -35.03
N SER A 633 -20.75 -57.68 -34.81
CA SER A 633 -21.57 -58.90 -34.96
C SER A 633 -23.05 -58.58 -34.97
#